data_AF-A0A2N6G4R5-F1
#
_entry.id   AF-A0A2N6G4R5-F1
#
_cell.length_a   1.000
_cell.length_b   1.000
_cell.length_c   1.000
_cell.angle_alpha   90.00
_cell.angle_beta   90.00
_cell.angle_gamma   90.00
#
_symmetry.space_group_name_H-M   'P 1'
#
loop_
_entity.id
_entity.type
_entity.pdbx_description
1 polymer ?
#
loop_
_entity_poly.entity_id
_entity_poly.type
_entity_poly.pdbx_seq_one_letter_code
_entity_poly.pdbx_strand_id
1 'polypeptide(L)'
;MITNIILFIHIISAATWVGGGLLLFGMGIYFKDPKVQKVIYSHIGPFYGYFQLIWITLLIITGLLLLNQHNLYSIILDEEFRNSQFGILLYRKLFIVLLVVLATALHMYISLKAHGRERTNKEKIISRASSMFIFLFNFSIIWYAMNISQYFI
;
A
#
# COMPACT_ATOMS: atom_id res chain seq x y z
N MET A 1 -10.80 -24.10 1.94
CA MET A 1 -9.44 -24.23 1.37
C MET A 1 -9.06 -23.03 0.51
N ILE A 2 -9.88 -22.62 -0.47
CA ILE A 2 -9.60 -21.48 -1.36
C ILE A 2 -9.42 -20.16 -0.60
N THR A 3 -10.32 -19.85 0.36
CA THR A 3 -10.23 -18.63 1.20
C THR A 3 -8.89 -18.52 1.92
N ASN A 4 -8.39 -19.62 2.49
CA ASN A 4 -7.12 -19.64 3.21
C ASN A 4 -5.92 -19.36 2.30
N ILE A 5 -5.96 -19.87 1.06
CA ILE A 5 -4.92 -19.59 0.06
C ILE A 5 -4.93 -18.12 -0.34
N ILE A 6 -6.11 -17.55 -0.61
CA ILE A 6 -6.24 -16.13 -0.93
C ILE A 6 -5.75 -15.26 0.23
N LEU A 7 -6.14 -15.60 1.46
CA LEU A 7 -5.70 -14.90 2.67
C LEU A 7 -4.18 -14.99 2.86
N PHE A 8 -3.59 -16.16 2.65
CA PHE A 8 -2.15 -16.37 2.73
C PHE A 8 -1.39 -15.47 1.73
N ILE A 9 -1.84 -15.44 0.47
CA ILE A 9 -1.24 -14.57 -0.56
C ILE A 9 -1.43 -13.09 -0.19
N HIS A 10 -2.60 -12.70 0.33
CA HIS A 10 -2.86 -11.34 0.77
C HIS A 10 -1.92 -10.90 1.90
N ILE A 11 -1.72 -11.77 2.91
CA ILE A 11 -0.85 -11.50 4.06
C ILE A 11 0.61 -11.41 3.63
N ILE A 12 1.10 -12.33 2.79
CA ILE A 12 2.47 -12.25 2.26
C ILE A 12 2.65 -10.96 1.47
N SER A 13 1.68 -10.62 0.62
CA SER A 13 1.75 -9.39 -0.17
C SER A 13 1.78 -8.14 0.71
N ALA A 14 1.00 -8.12 1.79
CA ALA A 14 1.00 -7.02 2.77
C ALA A 14 2.33 -6.94 3.52
N ALA A 15 2.86 -8.07 3.99
CA ALA A 15 4.13 -8.15 4.69
C ALA A 15 5.29 -7.68 3.79
N THR A 16 5.29 -8.09 2.53
CA THR A 16 6.31 -7.69 1.56
C THR A 16 6.20 -6.21 1.20
N TRP A 17 4.99 -5.70 1.00
CA TRP A 17 4.74 -4.28 0.70
C TRP A 17 5.20 -3.36 1.85
N VAL A 18 4.77 -3.67 3.08
CA VAL A 18 5.09 -2.85 4.26
C VAL A 18 6.55 -3.04 4.69
N GLY A 19 7.06 -4.29 4.66
CA GLY A 19 8.44 -4.61 4.96
C GLY A 19 9.43 -3.96 4.00
N GLY A 20 9.13 -3.96 2.69
CA GLY A 20 9.93 -3.22 1.70
C GLY A 20 9.96 -1.72 1.99
N GLY A 21 8.81 -1.14 2.35
CA GLY A 21 8.71 0.28 2.70
C GLY A 21 9.53 0.64 3.94
N LEU A 22 9.47 -0.20 4.98
CA LEU A 22 10.29 -0.08 6.19
C LEU A 22 11.78 -0.17 5.88
N LEU A 23 12.19 -1.11 5.03
CA LEU A 23 13.58 -1.25 4.62
C LEU A 23 14.09 0.02 3.91
N LEU A 24 13.36 0.53 2.90
CA LEU A 24 13.76 1.73 2.17
C LEU A 24 13.78 2.99 3.06
N PHE A 25 12.84 3.09 3.99
CA PHE A 25 12.83 4.16 4.98
C PHE A 25 14.05 4.08 5.90
N GLY A 26 14.36 2.88 6.42
CA GLY A 26 15.54 2.61 7.23
C GLY A 26 16.85 2.93 6.49
N MET A 27 16.95 2.57 5.21
CA MET A 27 18.08 2.94 4.35
C MET A 27 18.24 4.46 4.23
N GLY A 28 17.13 5.19 4.11
CA GLY A 28 17.15 6.66 4.06
C GLY A 28 17.65 7.32 5.34
N ILE A 29 17.40 6.69 6.50
CA ILE A 29 17.94 7.13 7.79
C ILE A 29 19.42 6.74 7.94
N TYR A 30 19.76 5.52 7.53
CA TYR A 30 21.11 4.97 7.70
C TYR A 30 22.15 5.68 6.82
N PHE A 31 21.88 5.82 5.51
CA PHE A 31 22.78 6.49 4.58
C PHE A 31 22.57 7.99 4.63
N LYS A 32 23.37 8.72 5.41
CA LYS A 32 23.22 10.19 5.56
C LYS A 32 23.83 10.99 4.40
N ASP A 33 24.84 10.45 3.71
CA ASP A 33 25.51 11.14 2.61
C ASP A 33 24.61 11.20 1.36
N PRO A 34 24.23 12.40 0.88
CA PRO A 34 23.42 12.56 -0.32
C PRO A 34 24.01 11.90 -1.58
N LYS A 35 25.34 11.81 -1.70
CA LYS A 35 26.01 11.15 -2.83
C LYS A 35 25.76 9.64 -2.80
N VAL A 36 25.90 9.03 -1.63
CA VAL A 36 25.63 7.60 -1.42
C VAL A 36 24.15 7.30 -1.65
N GLN A 37 23.24 8.11 -1.09
CA GLN A 37 21.81 7.98 -1.35
C GLN A 37 21.49 8.06 -2.85
N LYS A 38 22.10 9.01 -3.59
CA LYS A 38 21.87 9.16 -5.03
C LYS A 38 22.25 7.89 -5.80
N VAL A 39 23.39 7.29 -5.48
CA VAL A 39 23.85 6.03 -6.10
C VAL A 39 22.94 4.86 -5.74
N ILE A 40 22.59 4.70 -4.46
CA ILE A 40 21.77 3.57 -4.02
C ILE A 40 20.36 3.66 -4.61
N TYR A 41 19.69 4.80 -4.47
CA TYR A 41 18.32 4.97 -4.97
C TYR A 41 18.23 5.00 -6.50
N SER A 42 19.30 5.34 -7.23
CA SER A 42 19.28 5.25 -8.70
C SER A 42 19.25 3.81 -9.20
N HIS A 43 19.87 2.87 -8.48
CA HIS A 43 19.88 1.45 -8.84
C HIS A 43 18.69 0.69 -8.25
N ILE A 44 18.35 0.95 -6.99
CA ILE A 44 17.25 0.27 -6.29
C ILE A 44 15.88 0.79 -6.75
N GLY A 45 15.78 2.07 -7.09
CA GLY A 45 14.51 2.72 -7.45
C GLY A 45 13.72 1.99 -8.54
N PRO A 46 14.32 1.68 -9.72
CA PRO A 46 13.64 0.96 -10.80
C PRO A 46 13.18 -0.44 -10.37
N PHE A 47 14.07 -1.23 -9.76
CA PHE A 47 13.75 -2.56 -9.25
C PHE A 47 12.58 -2.51 -8.26
N TYR A 48 12.67 -1.60 -7.30
CA TYR A 48 11.66 -1.45 -6.26
C TYR A 48 10.32 -0.98 -6.82
N GLY A 49 10.30 -0.15 -7.87
CA GLY A 49 9.08 0.25 -8.56
C GLY A 49 8.31 -0.93 -9.18
N TYR A 50 9.01 -1.83 -9.89
CA TYR A 50 8.38 -3.05 -10.42
C TYR A 50 7.94 -4.00 -9.32
N PHE A 51 8.79 -4.19 -8.31
CA PHE A 51 8.48 -4.99 -7.13
C PHE A 51 7.20 -4.51 -6.45
N GLN A 52 7.08 -3.20 -6.20
CA GLN A 52 5.88 -2.59 -5.63
C GLN A 52 4.64 -2.85 -6.48
N LEU A 53 4.74 -2.69 -7.81
CA LEU A 53 3.61 -2.90 -8.72
C LEU A 53 3.02 -4.31 -8.58
N ILE A 54 3.88 -5.34 -8.51
CA ILE A 54 3.43 -6.72 -8.35
C ILE A 54 2.64 -6.89 -7.05
N TRP A 55 3.19 -6.42 -5.92
CA TRP A 55 2.58 -6.64 -4.62
C TRP A 55 1.31 -5.83 -4.40
N ILE A 56 1.23 -4.58 -4.89
CA ILE A 56 -0.02 -3.80 -4.81
C ILE A 56 -1.12 -4.41 -5.67
N THR A 57 -0.78 -4.93 -6.86
CA THR A 57 -1.74 -5.65 -7.70
C THR A 57 -2.26 -6.90 -7.01
N LEU A 58 -1.37 -7.70 -6.41
CA LEU A 58 -1.78 -8.87 -5.62
C LEU A 58 -2.66 -8.47 -4.43
N LEU A 59 -2.32 -7.40 -3.69
CA LEU A 59 -3.12 -6.89 -2.58
C LEU A 59 -4.53 -6.49 -3.00
N ILE A 60 -4.68 -5.77 -4.11
CA ILE A 60 -5.98 -5.35 -4.63
C ILE A 60 -6.80 -6.58 -5.05
N ILE A 61 -6.23 -7.46 -5.87
CA ILE A 61 -6.93 -8.64 -6.38
C ILE A 61 -7.37 -9.54 -5.22
N THR A 62 -6.44 -9.90 -4.34
CA THR A 62 -6.75 -10.79 -3.21
C THR A 62 -7.71 -10.13 -2.21
N GLY A 63 -7.61 -8.81 -2.00
CA GLY A 63 -8.56 -8.07 -1.17
C GLY A 63 -9.99 -8.12 -1.73
N LEU A 64 -10.15 -7.89 -3.04
CA LEU A 64 -11.45 -8.00 -3.72
C LEU A 64 -12.00 -9.44 -3.70
N LEU A 65 -11.13 -10.44 -3.83
CA LEU A 65 -11.54 -11.83 -3.74
C LEU A 65 -11.97 -12.20 -2.31
N LEU A 66 -11.30 -11.69 -1.27
CA LEU A 66 -11.71 -11.91 0.13
C LEU A 66 -13.07 -11.29 0.42
N LEU A 67 -13.37 -10.09 -0.09
CA LEU A 67 -14.71 -9.51 0.01
C LEU A 67 -15.77 -10.46 -0.56
N ASN A 68 -15.48 -11.09 -1.70
CA ASN A 68 -16.38 -12.06 -2.32
C ASN A 68 -16.54 -13.33 -1.48
N GLN A 69 -15.44 -13.91 -1.00
CA GLN A 69 -15.44 -15.16 -0.23
C GLN A 69 -16.21 -15.03 1.10
N HIS A 70 -16.30 -13.82 1.64
CA HIS A 70 -17.08 -13.52 2.84
C HIS A 70 -18.49 -12.97 2.53
N ASN A 71 -18.96 -13.07 1.29
CA ASN A 71 -20.26 -12.56 0.83
C ASN A 71 -20.50 -11.08 1.17
N LEU A 72 -19.44 -10.28 1.24
CA LEU A 72 -19.57 -8.87 1.64
C LEU A 72 -20.16 -8.03 0.52
N TYR A 73 -19.98 -8.41 -0.75
CA TYR A 73 -20.55 -7.65 -1.87
C TYR A 73 -22.08 -7.58 -1.86
N SER A 74 -22.76 -8.60 -1.34
CA SER A 74 -24.23 -8.56 -1.25
C SER A 74 -24.74 -7.62 -0.16
N ILE A 75 -23.93 -7.30 0.85
CA ILE A 75 -24.34 -6.48 2.00
C ILE A 75 -23.64 -5.12 2.08
N ILE A 76 -22.64 -4.85 1.23
CA ILE A 76 -21.82 -3.63 1.26
C ILE A 76 -22.60 -2.35 0.91
N LEU A 77 -23.87 -2.44 0.51
CA LEU A 77 -24.73 -1.27 0.29
C LEU A 77 -25.84 -1.16 1.34
N ASP A 78 -26.01 -2.18 2.17
CA ASP A 78 -27.06 -2.22 3.19
C ASP A 78 -26.79 -1.17 4.28
N GLU A 79 -27.84 -0.46 4.70
CA GLU A 79 -27.71 0.58 5.72
C GLU A 79 -27.31 0.02 7.09
N GLU A 80 -27.86 -1.14 7.46
CA GLU A 80 -27.53 -1.81 8.71
C GLU A 80 -26.04 -2.19 8.76
N PHE A 81 -25.54 -2.79 7.67
CA PHE A 81 -24.13 -3.12 7.55
C PHE A 81 -23.25 -1.87 7.62
N ARG A 82 -23.60 -0.79 6.89
CA ARG A 82 -22.88 0.48 6.89
C ARG A 82 -22.72 1.10 8.28
N ASN A 83 -23.74 0.95 9.13
CA ASN A 83 -23.74 1.48 10.48
C ASN A 83 -23.16 0.52 11.54
N SER A 84 -22.93 -0.74 11.18
CA SER A 84 -22.27 -1.70 12.06
C SER A 84 -20.80 -1.34 12.31
N GLN A 85 -20.25 -1.75 13.45
CA GLN A 85 -18.83 -1.55 13.77
C GLN A 85 -17.92 -2.20 12.71
N PHE A 86 -18.27 -3.40 12.24
CA PHE A 86 -17.54 -4.08 11.20
C PHE A 86 -17.54 -3.30 9.88
N GLY A 87 -18.71 -2.83 9.43
CA GLY A 87 -18.84 -2.00 8.24
C GLY A 87 -18.00 -0.73 8.34
N ILE A 88 -18.10 0.01 9.45
CA ILE A 88 -17.32 1.24 9.68
C ILE A 88 -15.80 0.98 9.55
N LEU A 89 -15.29 -0.09 10.16
CA LEU A 89 -13.88 -0.47 10.04
C LEU A 89 -13.51 -0.80 8.58
N LEU A 90 -14.37 -1.54 7.89
CA LEU A 90 -14.16 -1.94 6.50
C LEU A 90 -14.12 -0.73 5.55
N TYR A 91 -15.11 0.17 5.60
CA TYR A 91 -15.12 1.35 4.73
C TYR A 91 -13.93 2.26 4.98
N ARG A 92 -13.55 2.47 6.24
CA ARG A 92 -12.35 3.27 6.58
C ARG A 92 -11.09 2.64 6.02
N LYS A 93 -10.93 1.32 6.15
CA LYS A 93 -9.82 0.59 5.54
C LYS A 93 -9.81 0.76 4.02
N LEU A 94 -10.93 0.51 3.35
CA LEU A 94 -11.04 0.60 1.88
C LEU A 94 -10.79 2.02 1.38
N PHE A 95 -11.28 3.03 2.09
CA PHE A 95 -11.01 4.43 1.77
C PHE A 95 -9.52 4.76 1.87
N ILE A 96 -8.83 4.32 2.93
CA ILE A 96 -7.39 4.51 3.06
C ILE A 96 -6.63 3.75 1.98
N VAL A 97 -7.03 2.51 1.67
CA VAL A 97 -6.44 1.73 0.56
C VAL A 97 -6.56 2.49 -0.76
N LEU A 98 -7.74 3.07 -1.06
CA LEU A 98 -7.94 3.90 -2.24
C LEU A 98 -6.97 5.09 -2.26
N LEU A 99 -6.84 5.82 -1.16
CA LEU A 99 -5.90 6.95 -1.07
C LEU A 99 -4.44 6.51 -1.27
N VAL A 100 -4.03 5.37 -0.72
CA VAL A 100 -2.69 4.80 -0.90
C VAL A 100 -2.45 4.40 -2.35
N VAL A 101 -3.43 3.80 -3.02
CA VAL A 101 -3.34 3.45 -4.45
C VAL A 101 -3.17 4.72 -5.30
N LEU A 102 -3.97 5.76 -5.04
CA LEU A 102 -3.85 7.04 -5.75
C LEU A 102 -2.50 7.72 -5.50
N ALA A 103 -2.03 7.74 -4.25
CA ALA A 103 -0.71 8.27 -3.90
C ALA A 103 0.42 7.48 -4.59
N THR A 104 0.28 6.15 -4.68
CA THR A 104 1.24 5.27 -5.37
C THR A 104 1.25 5.55 -6.88
N ALA A 105 0.08 5.67 -7.50
CA ALA A 105 -0.04 6.02 -8.91
C ALA A 105 0.60 7.39 -9.21
N LEU A 106 0.33 8.39 -8.38
CA LEU A 106 0.96 9.72 -8.48
C LEU A 106 2.49 9.65 -8.32
N HIS A 107 2.96 8.90 -7.32
CA HIS A 107 4.39 8.70 -7.07
C HIS A 107 5.07 8.07 -8.29
N MET A 108 4.48 7.00 -8.82
CA MET A 108 5.01 6.27 -9.98
C MET A 108 4.97 7.14 -11.25
N TYR A 109 3.88 7.86 -11.49
CA TYR A 109 3.77 8.79 -12.62
C TYR A 109 4.90 9.84 -12.61
N ILE A 110 5.16 10.48 -11.47
CA ILE A 110 6.26 11.45 -11.34
C ILE A 110 7.61 10.76 -11.56
N SER A 111 7.78 9.53 -11.05
CA SER A 111 9.02 8.78 -11.22
C SER A 111 9.31 8.48 -12.69
N LEU A 112 8.32 7.99 -13.42
CA LEU A 112 8.41 7.70 -14.85
C LEU A 112 8.61 8.98 -15.68
N LYS A 113 7.86 10.04 -15.40
CA LYS A 113 7.99 11.34 -16.08
C LYS A 113 9.36 11.98 -15.88
N ALA A 114 10.02 11.68 -14.77
CA ALA A 114 11.36 12.19 -14.47
C ALA A 114 12.48 11.22 -14.85
N HIS A 115 12.17 10.10 -15.51
CA HIS A 115 13.20 9.15 -15.92
C HIS A 115 14.19 9.80 -16.90
N GLY A 116 15.48 9.57 -16.68
CA GLY A 116 16.56 10.15 -17.50
C GLY A 116 16.83 11.65 -17.28
N ARG A 117 16.13 12.32 -16.34
CA ARG A 117 16.36 13.73 -16.01
C ARG A 117 16.33 14.00 -14.52
N GLU A 118 16.77 15.18 -14.10
CA GLU A 118 16.59 15.61 -12.73
C GLU A 118 15.13 16.05 -12.46
N ARG A 119 14.61 15.69 -11.28
CA ARG A 119 13.30 16.14 -10.81
C ARG A 119 13.34 17.62 -10.45
N THR A 120 12.29 18.35 -10.82
CA THR A 120 12.07 19.72 -10.36
C THR A 120 11.80 19.76 -8.85
N ASN A 121 11.93 20.93 -8.21
CA ASN A 121 11.66 21.07 -6.78
C ASN A 121 10.23 20.66 -6.41
N LYS A 122 9.24 20.99 -7.25
CA LYS A 122 7.84 20.57 -7.07
C LYS A 122 7.69 19.04 -7.12
N GLU A 123 8.30 18.39 -8.11
CA GLU A 123 8.28 16.92 -8.23
C GLU A 123 8.97 16.23 -7.06
N LYS A 124 10.08 16.79 -6.56
CA LYS A 124 10.77 16.26 -5.37
C LYS A 124 9.86 16.33 -4.14
N ILE A 125 9.20 17.45 -3.90
CA ILE A 125 8.30 17.63 -2.75
C ILE A 125 7.11 16.67 -2.85
N ILE A 126 6.43 16.64 -4.00
CA ILE A 126 5.26 15.78 -4.20
C ILE A 126 5.64 14.30 -4.07
N SER A 127 6.75 13.87 -4.66
CA SER A 127 7.24 12.49 -4.59
C SER A 127 7.57 12.07 -3.15
N ARG A 128 8.19 12.95 -2.37
CA ARG A 128 8.49 12.69 -0.94
C ARG A 128 7.23 12.65 -0.09
N ALA A 129 6.33 13.61 -0.30
CA ALA A 129 5.06 13.68 0.43
C ALA A 129 4.20 12.45 0.15
N SER A 130 4.07 12.03 -1.11
CA SER A 130 3.33 10.82 -1.47
C SER A 130 3.96 9.57 -0.89
N SER A 131 5.28 9.43 -0.91
CA SER A 131 5.98 8.30 -0.25
C SER A 131 5.73 8.26 1.25
N MET A 132 5.78 9.40 1.93
CA MET A 132 5.52 9.46 3.38
C MET A 132 4.06 9.18 3.72
N PHE A 133 3.14 9.68 2.91
CA PHE A 133 1.73 9.33 3.01
C PHE A 133 1.53 7.82 2.89
N ILE A 134 2.03 7.19 1.82
CA ILE A 134 1.93 5.74 1.61
C ILE A 134 2.50 4.97 2.81
N PHE A 135 3.70 5.35 3.25
CA PHE A 135 4.39 4.70 4.36
C PHE A 135 3.58 4.74 5.66
N LEU A 136 3.08 5.92 6.06
CA LEU A 136 2.33 6.08 7.30
C LEU A 136 0.97 5.39 7.24
N PHE A 137 0.23 5.56 6.14
CA PHE A 137 -1.12 4.99 6.02
C PHE A 137 -1.12 3.46 5.86
N ASN A 138 -0.02 2.84 5.46
CA ASN A 138 0.12 1.39 5.51
C ASN A 138 -0.05 0.84 6.93
N PHE A 139 0.46 1.51 7.97
CA PHE A 139 0.27 1.09 9.36
C PHE A 139 -1.20 1.20 9.78
N SER A 140 -1.89 2.26 9.35
CA SER A 140 -3.33 2.39 9.56
C SER A 140 -4.11 1.26 8.90
N ILE A 141 -3.78 0.89 7.66
CA ILE A 141 -4.42 -0.24 6.95
C ILE A 141 -4.23 -1.55 7.73
N ILE A 142 -3.01 -1.82 8.22
CA ILE A 142 -2.74 -3.00 9.06
C ILE A 142 -3.58 -2.97 10.33
N TRP A 143 -3.64 -1.83 11.02
CA TRP A 143 -4.44 -1.68 12.23
C TRP A 143 -5.92 -1.99 11.98
N TYR A 144 -6.51 -1.44 10.92
CA TYR A 144 -7.88 -1.78 10.54
C TYR A 144 -8.03 -3.27 10.17
N ALA A 145 -7.06 -3.86 9.47
CA ALA A 145 -7.09 -5.28 9.14
C ALA A 145 -7.08 -6.19 10.38
N MET A 146 -6.29 -5.84 11.40
CA MET A 146 -6.27 -6.56 12.68
C MET A 146 -7.62 -6.48 13.40
N ASN A 147 -8.23 -5.29 13.47
CA ASN A 147 -9.55 -5.13 14.09
C ASN A 147 -10.65 -5.87 13.32
N ILE A 148 -10.60 -5.87 11.98
CA ILE A 148 -11.53 -6.63 11.13
C ILE A 148 -11.36 -8.14 11.33
N SER A 149 -10.12 -8.62 11.51
CA SER A 149 -9.86 -10.06 11.66
C SER A 149 -10.61 -10.68 12.86
N GLN A 150 -10.89 -9.89 13.89
CA GLN A 150 -11.63 -10.32 15.08
C GLN A 150 -13.07 -10.74 14.80
N TYR A 151 -13.65 -10.35 13.66
CA TYR A 151 -15.01 -10.74 13.25
C TYR A 151 -15.05 -12.07 12.49
N PHE A 152 -13.88 -12.65 12.19
CA PHE A 152 -13.75 -13.90 11.45
C PHE A 152 -13.07 -15.02 12.27
N ILE A 153 -12.76 -14.74 13.55
CA ILE A 153 -12.21 -15.70 14.53
C ILE A 153 -13.35 -16.34 15.30
#